data_AF-A0A446BVJ6-F1
#
_entry.id   AF-A0A446BVJ6-F1
#
_cell.length_a   1.000
_cell.length_b   1.000
_cell.length_c   1.000
_cell.angle_alpha   90.00
_cell.angle_beta   90.00
_cell.angle_gamma   90.00
#
_symmetry.space_group_name_H-M   'P 1'
#
loop_
_entity.id
_entity.type
_entity.pdbx_description
1 polymer ?
#
loop_
_entity_poly.entity_id
_entity_poly.type
_entity_poly.pdbx_seq_one_letter_code
_entity_poly.pdbx_strand_id
1 'polypeptide(L)'
;MPSLITTLLLVLAASFTLAAPTASPASPALLSKRATYHTTNRPTDYRDDYCGEATPVFTTPSNAPLVSDCLAIAAAYPGSGYWIVAAGETAASADSRWVTLAAHGSCAFQTRWAYDNDAAGRAAPEDYRFGTNDLRFYVTQYYTQHADQAVDGRLQAAAEVQCYTGSEIAFVEWRVASASS
;
A
#
# COMPACT_ATOMS: atom_id res chain seq x y z
N MET A 1 50.02 65.62 -11.52
CA MET A 1 48.80 65.92 -10.73
C MET A 1 47.59 65.39 -11.48
N PRO A 2 46.64 64.68 -10.85
CA PRO A 2 46.71 63.43 -10.10
C PRO A 2 46.18 62.23 -10.92
N SER A 3 46.57 61.01 -10.52
CA SER A 3 46.08 59.74 -11.08
C SER A 3 44.90 59.24 -10.23
N LEU A 4 43.77 58.94 -10.86
CA LEU A 4 42.55 58.41 -10.24
C LEU A 4 42.66 56.89 -10.10
N ILE A 5 42.79 56.42 -8.86
CA ILE A 5 42.71 54.99 -8.52
C ILE A 5 41.24 54.68 -8.19
N THR A 6 40.54 54.05 -9.13
CA THR A 6 39.19 53.50 -8.92
C THR A 6 39.33 52.16 -8.22
N THR A 7 38.94 52.10 -6.94
CA THR A 7 38.91 50.85 -6.16
C THR A 7 37.54 50.20 -6.37
N LEU A 8 37.52 49.05 -7.05
CA LEU A 8 36.32 48.25 -7.28
C LEU A 8 36.10 47.33 -6.07
N LEU A 9 35.04 47.57 -5.29
CA LEU A 9 34.64 46.70 -4.19
C LEU A 9 33.82 45.52 -4.75
N LEU A 10 34.38 44.32 -4.73
CA LEU A 10 33.69 43.09 -5.12
C LEU A 10 32.95 42.52 -3.90
N VAL A 11 31.63 42.63 -3.88
CA VAL A 11 30.79 42.00 -2.84
C VAL A 11 30.47 40.57 -3.30
N LEU A 12 31.10 39.57 -2.67
CA LEU A 12 30.70 38.17 -2.85
C LEU A 12 29.39 37.92 -2.08
N ALA A 13 28.29 37.75 -2.81
CA ALA A 13 27.07 37.18 -2.26
C ALA A 13 27.22 35.65 -2.20
N ALA A 14 27.36 35.09 -1.00
CA ALA A 14 27.33 33.65 -0.80
C ALA A 14 25.88 33.16 -0.79
N SER A 15 25.47 32.46 -1.85
CA SER A 15 24.19 31.75 -1.90
C SER A 15 24.30 30.48 -1.04
N PHE A 16 23.63 30.47 0.11
CA PHE A 16 23.48 29.27 0.92
C PHE A 16 22.34 28.42 0.35
N THR A 17 22.69 27.42 -0.46
CA THR A 17 21.74 26.38 -0.86
C THR A 17 21.56 25.42 0.31
N LEU A 18 20.43 25.51 1.01
CA LEU A 18 20.02 24.50 1.99
C LEU A 18 19.84 23.17 1.24
N ALA A 19 20.70 22.20 1.53
CA ALA A 19 20.52 20.84 1.05
C ALA A 19 19.20 20.30 1.59
N ALA A 20 18.31 19.86 0.69
CA ALA A 20 17.08 19.18 1.08
C ALA A 20 17.44 17.93 1.91
N PRO A 21 16.70 17.64 3.00
CA PRO A 21 16.92 16.41 3.76
C PRO A 21 16.76 15.23 2.81
N THR A 22 17.86 14.50 2.61
CA THR A 22 17.87 13.27 1.83
C THR A 22 17.12 12.24 2.68
N ALA A 23 15.83 12.08 2.43
CA ALA A 23 15.07 10.99 3.03
C ALA A 23 15.78 9.69 2.64
N SER A 24 16.32 8.97 3.61
CA SER A 24 16.79 7.61 3.38
C SER A 24 15.64 6.82 2.75
N PRO A 25 15.90 5.98 1.73
CA PRO A 25 14.88 5.06 1.26
C PRO A 25 14.51 4.19 2.45
N ALA A 26 13.32 4.40 2.99
CA ALA A 26 12.78 3.53 4.02
C ALA A 26 12.74 2.14 3.40
N SER A 27 13.59 1.23 3.91
CA SER A 27 13.44 -0.18 3.58
C SER A 27 11.99 -0.55 3.88
N PRO A 28 11.28 -1.24 2.98
CA PRO A 28 9.91 -1.65 3.24
C PRO A 28 9.89 -2.36 4.59
N ALA A 29 9.10 -1.84 5.52
CA ALA A 29 8.88 -2.51 6.80
C ALA A 29 8.15 -3.81 6.49
N LEU A 30 8.92 -4.88 6.34
CA LEU A 30 8.43 -6.24 6.11
C LEU A 30 7.69 -6.68 7.36
N LEU A 31 6.37 -6.48 7.39
CA LEU A 31 5.51 -7.12 8.38
C LEU A 31 5.63 -8.64 8.15
N SER A 32 6.18 -9.35 9.14
CA SER A 32 6.76 -10.69 9.05
C SER A 32 5.76 -11.85 8.82
N LYS A 33 4.60 -11.59 8.20
CA LYS A 33 3.50 -12.55 8.01
C LYS A 33 3.35 -13.09 6.59
N ARG A 34 4.20 -12.67 5.65
CA ARG A 34 4.16 -13.17 4.26
C ARG A 34 4.74 -14.58 4.19
N ALA A 35 3.93 -15.54 3.77
CA ALA A 35 4.41 -16.85 3.36
C ALA A 35 4.80 -16.82 1.87
N THR A 36 6.06 -17.19 1.57
CA THR A 36 6.49 -17.41 0.18
C THR A 36 6.00 -18.77 -0.29
N TYR A 37 5.46 -18.86 -1.51
CA TYR A 37 5.05 -20.14 -2.07
C TYR A 37 6.30 -20.96 -2.44
N HIS A 38 6.45 -22.18 -1.90
CA HIS A 38 7.48 -23.12 -2.34
C HIS A 38 6.82 -24.24 -3.16
N THR A 39 7.14 -24.29 -4.45
CA THR A 39 6.54 -25.18 -5.46
C THR A 39 6.82 -26.67 -5.25
N THR A 40 7.57 -27.06 -4.22
CA THR A 40 8.07 -28.43 -4.07
C THR A 40 7.09 -29.42 -3.43
N ASN A 41 5.98 -28.99 -2.80
CA ASN A 41 5.16 -29.90 -1.99
C ASN A 41 3.63 -29.90 -2.21
N ARG A 42 3.07 -29.20 -3.22
CA ARG A 42 1.65 -29.45 -3.61
C ARG A 42 1.32 -28.90 -5.01
N PRO A 43 1.09 -29.76 -6.02
CA PRO A 43 0.75 -29.33 -7.38
C PRO A 43 -0.68 -28.76 -7.56
N THR A 44 -1.52 -28.78 -6.52
CA THR A 44 -2.97 -28.48 -6.66
C THR A 44 -3.45 -27.22 -5.94
N ASP A 45 -2.58 -26.48 -5.25
CA ASP A 45 -2.94 -25.24 -4.52
C ASP A 45 -2.34 -23.99 -5.22
N TYR A 46 -2.18 -24.08 -6.55
CA TYR A 46 -1.65 -23.04 -7.47
C TYR A 46 -2.50 -21.77 -7.56
N ARG A 47 -3.48 -21.57 -6.68
CA ARG A 47 -4.26 -20.34 -6.65
C ARG A 47 -3.41 -19.28 -5.98
N ASP A 48 -2.92 -18.32 -6.75
CA ASP A 48 -2.38 -17.05 -6.25
C ASP A 48 -3.38 -15.89 -6.36
N ASP A 49 -4.50 -16.14 -7.04
CA ASP A 49 -5.73 -15.32 -7.06
C ASP A 49 -6.63 -15.78 -5.91
N TYR A 50 -6.28 -15.38 -4.69
CA TYR A 50 -7.10 -15.68 -3.51
C TYR A 50 -8.33 -14.78 -3.44
N CYS A 51 -8.26 -13.62 -4.08
CA CYS A 51 -9.33 -12.65 -4.15
C CYS A 51 -9.69 -12.34 -5.62
N GLY A 52 -10.96 -12.02 -5.86
CA GLY A 52 -11.47 -11.69 -7.20
C GLY A 52 -11.05 -10.30 -7.69
N GLU A 53 -11.60 -9.87 -8.82
CA GLU A 53 -11.47 -8.48 -9.25
C GLU A 53 -12.29 -7.55 -8.34
N ALA A 54 -11.83 -6.31 -8.19
CA ALA A 54 -12.51 -5.28 -7.42
C ALA A 54 -12.81 -4.06 -8.30
N THR A 55 -13.72 -3.20 -7.87
CA THR A 55 -13.92 -1.87 -8.47
C THR A 55 -13.66 -0.82 -7.39
N PRO A 56 -12.43 -0.28 -7.31
CA PRO A 56 -12.08 0.63 -6.23
C PRO A 56 -12.71 2.01 -6.40
N VAL A 57 -12.96 2.62 -5.26
CA VAL A 57 -13.28 4.04 -5.14
C VAL A 57 -11.99 4.79 -4.83
N PHE A 58 -11.72 5.84 -5.61
CA PHE A 58 -10.55 6.70 -5.43
C PHE A 58 -10.92 7.98 -4.69
N THR A 59 -10.06 8.39 -3.77
CA THR A 59 -10.22 9.62 -2.98
C THR A 59 -8.86 10.29 -2.76
N THR A 60 -8.87 11.59 -2.51
CA THR A 60 -7.65 12.39 -2.27
C THR A 60 -7.72 13.14 -0.93
N PRO A 61 -7.92 12.44 0.21
CA PRO A 61 -7.85 13.09 1.51
C PRO A 61 -6.44 13.69 1.74
N SER A 62 -6.35 14.66 2.64
CA SER A 62 -5.10 15.39 2.93
C SER A 62 -3.94 14.49 3.39
N ASN A 63 -4.25 13.30 3.91
CA ASN A 63 -3.28 12.28 4.32
C ASN A 63 -3.11 11.14 3.31
N ALA A 64 -3.63 11.25 2.08
CA ALA A 64 -3.49 10.22 1.05
C ALA A 64 -2.01 9.87 0.80
N PRO A 65 -1.67 8.59 0.60
CA PRO A 65 -0.30 8.16 0.34
C PRO A 65 0.18 8.64 -1.03
N LEU A 66 1.49 8.75 -1.20
CA LEU A 66 2.10 9.01 -2.50
C LEU A 66 1.92 7.81 -3.43
N VAL A 67 1.50 8.07 -4.66
CA VAL A 67 1.36 7.07 -5.73
C VAL A 67 2.68 6.30 -5.94
N SER A 68 3.82 7.00 -5.92
CA SER A 68 5.15 6.40 -6.08
C SER A 68 5.48 5.39 -4.98
N ASP A 69 5.10 5.70 -3.74
CA ASP A 69 5.36 4.83 -2.58
C ASP A 69 4.49 3.58 -2.66
N CYS A 70 3.25 3.69 -3.14
CA CYS A 70 2.38 2.55 -3.36
C CYS A 70 2.91 1.64 -4.47
N LEU A 71 3.33 2.19 -5.61
CA LEU A 71 3.94 1.40 -6.69
C LEU A 71 5.22 0.67 -6.21
N ALA A 72 5.99 1.26 -5.30
CA ALA A 72 7.15 0.61 -4.69
C ALA A 72 6.78 -0.60 -3.83
N ILE A 73 5.61 -0.61 -3.17
CA ILE A 73 5.11 -1.81 -2.47
C ILE A 73 4.92 -2.96 -3.45
N ALA A 74 4.29 -2.73 -4.61
CA ALA A 74 4.06 -3.78 -5.61
C ALA A 74 5.39 -4.37 -6.13
N ALA A 75 6.42 -3.54 -6.28
CA ALA A 75 7.76 -3.97 -6.68
C ALA A 75 8.51 -4.75 -5.58
N ALA A 76 8.25 -4.46 -4.30
CA ALA A 76 8.95 -5.06 -3.16
C ALA A 76 8.58 -6.54 -2.91
N TYR A 77 7.48 -7.02 -3.47
CA TYR A 77 7.02 -8.41 -3.30
C TYR A 77 6.99 -9.17 -4.64
N PRO A 78 8.16 -9.42 -5.27
CA PRO A 78 8.22 -10.19 -6.50
C PRO A 78 7.84 -11.66 -6.26
N GLY A 79 7.15 -12.25 -7.23
CA GLY A 79 6.80 -13.67 -7.23
C GLY A 79 5.58 -14.05 -6.38
N SER A 80 5.22 -15.33 -6.46
CA SER A 80 4.03 -15.89 -5.82
C SER A 80 4.22 -16.06 -4.30
N GLY A 81 3.15 -15.76 -3.57
CA GLY A 81 3.09 -15.85 -2.11
C GLY A 81 1.75 -15.32 -1.62
N TYR A 82 1.53 -15.38 -0.31
CA TYR A 82 0.31 -14.87 0.30
C TYR A 82 0.57 -14.43 1.74
N TRP A 83 -0.34 -13.61 2.24
CA TRP A 83 -0.52 -13.35 3.66
C TRP A 83 -1.69 -14.19 4.16
N ILE A 84 -1.56 -14.74 5.37
CA ILE A 84 -2.70 -15.26 6.13
C ILE A 84 -3.11 -14.16 7.09
N VAL A 85 -4.35 -13.70 6.99
CA VAL A 85 -4.95 -12.80 7.97
C VAL A 85 -5.83 -13.63 8.88
N ALA A 86 -5.47 -13.70 10.16
CA ALA A 86 -6.23 -14.50 11.11
C ALA A 86 -7.55 -13.80 11.49
N ALA A 87 -8.61 -14.58 11.67
CA ALA A 87 -9.93 -14.12 12.12
C ALA A 87 -9.86 -13.17 13.32
N GLY A 88 -9.01 -13.49 14.31
CA GLY A 88 -8.84 -12.68 15.52
C GLY A 88 -8.26 -11.28 15.26
N GLU A 89 -7.57 -11.08 14.13
CA GLU A 89 -7.01 -9.78 13.74
C GLU A 89 -8.08 -8.83 13.21
N THR A 90 -9.15 -9.41 12.64
CA THR A 90 -10.29 -8.68 12.08
C THR A 90 -11.55 -8.78 12.95
N ALA A 91 -11.56 -9.65 13.98
CA ALA A 91 -12.67 -9.82 14.90
C ALA A 91 -12.79 -8.67 15.92
N ALA A 92 -13.76 -7.78 15.71
CA ALA A 92 -14.72 -7.26 16.69
C ALA A 92 -15.26 -5.86 16.29
N SER A 93 -16.57 -5.70 16.50
CA SER A 93 -17.41 -4.52 16.32
C SER A 93 -16.95 -3.33 17.18
N ALA A 94 -16.49 -2.25 16.54
CA ALA A 94 -16.70 -0.87 16.99
C ALA A 94 -16.14 0.11 15.96
N ASP A 95 -14.95 -0.16 15.42
CA ASP A 95 -14.35 0.60 14.32
C ASP A 95 -13.12 -0.16 13.77
N SER A 96 -13.33 -0.95 12.72
CA SER A 96 -12.39 -1.03 11.60
C SER A 96 -10.94 -1.47 11.89
N ARG A 97 -10.72 -2.73 12.33
CA ARG A 97 -9.37 -3.31 12.44
C ARG A 97 -8.76 -3.62 11.07
N TRP A 98 -8.17 -2.61 10.46
CA TRP A 98 -7.36 -2.76 9.26
C TRP A 98 -6.04 -3.45 9.59
N VAL A 99 -5.79 -4.58 8.95
CA VAL A 99 -4.54 -5.33 9.04
C VAL A 99 -3.62 -4.88 7.91
N THR A 100 -2.48 -4.28 8.24
CA THR A 100 -1.47 -3.90 7.25
C THR A 100 -0.75 -5.15 6.75
N LEU A 101 -0.82 -5.41 5.44
CA LEU A 101 -0.11 -6.51 4.79
C LEU A 101 1.28 -6.08 4.32
N ALA A 102 1.37 -4.84 3.86
CA ALA A 102 2.60 -4.26 3.34
C ALA A 102 2.61 -2.74 3.51
N ALA A 103 3.79 -2.17 3.71
CA ALA A 103 3.98 -0.72 3.77
C ALA A 103 5.33 -0.31 3.16
N HIS A 104 5.36 0.86 2.54
CA HIS A 104 6.56 1.51 2.04
C HIS A 104 6.34 3.02 2.02
N GLY A 105 7.29 3.80 2.55
CA GLY A 105 7.16 5.25 2.63
C GLY A 105 5.83 5.67 3.28
N SER A 106 5.07 6.51 2.58
CA SER A 106 3.75 6.98 3.00
C SER A 106 2.61 6.00 2.74
N CYS A 107 2.86 4.87 2.06
CA CYS A 107 1.84 3.94 1.62
C CYS A 107 1.74 2.70 2.52
N ALA A 108 0.51 2.32 2.87
CA ALA A 108 0.19 1.06 3.54
C ALA A 108 -0.96 0.35 2.81
N PHE A 109 -0.75 -0.88 2.39
CA PHE A 109 -1.78 -1.77 1.88
C PHE A 109 -2.39 -2.54 3.04
N GLN A 110 -3.69 -2.37 3.26
CA GLN A 110 -4.40 -2.89 4.42
C GLN A 110 -5.64 -3.66 4.00
N THR A 111 -6.05 -4.64 4.81
CA THR A 111 -7.28 -5.40 4.60
C THR A 111 -8.07 -5.54 5.89
N ARG A 112 -9.38 -5.83 5.79
CA ARG A 112 -10.22 -6.24 6.92
C ARG A 112 -11.35 -7.14 6.45
N TRP A 113 -11.95 -7.87 7.39
CA TRP A 113 -13.23 -8.53 7.19
C TRP A 113 -14.31 -7.48 6.90
N ALA A 114 -15.05 -7.64 5.80
CA ALA A 114 -16.07 -6.67 5.40
C ALA A 114 -17.33 -6.81 6.26
N TYR A 115 -18.00 -5.67 6.51
CA TYR A 115 -19.30 -5.65 7.21
C TYR A 115 -20.40 -6.38 6.41
N ASP A 116 -20.26 -6.49 5.09
CA ASP A 116 -21.20 -7.18 4.23
C ASP A 116 -21.31 -8.68 4.54
N ASN A 117 -20.31 -9.28 5.20
CA ASN A 117 -20.43 -10.64 5.72
C ASN A 117 -21.47 -10.75 6.83
N ASP A 118 -21.53 -9.76 7.73
CA ASP A 118 -22.51 -9.72 8.83
C ASP A 118 -23.92 -9.54 8.25
N ALA A 119 -24.07 -8.64 7.27
CA ALA A 119 -25.33 -8.41 6.56
C ALA A 119 -25.79 -9.64 5.76
N ALA A 120 -24.85 -10.42 5.23
CA ALA A 120 -25.11 -11.69 4.54
C ALA A 120 -25.41 -12.87 5.50
N GLY A 121 -25.42 -12.64 6.82
CA GLY A 121 -25.69 -13.67 7.82
C GLY A 121 -24.60 -14.75 7.89
N ARG A 122 -23.37 -14.42 7.46
CA ARG A 122 -22.24 -15.35 7.53
C ARG A 122 -21.79 -15.52 8.97
N ALA A 123 -21.15 -16.66 9.24
CA ALA A 123 -20.57 -16.95 10.54
C ALA A 123 -19.48 -15.91 10.91
N ALA A 124 -19.01 -15.98 12.16
CA ALA A 124 -17.93 -15.14 12.67
C ALA A 124 -16.73 -15.08 11.71
N PRO A 125 -15.90 -14.00 11.77
CA PRO A 125 -14.74 -13.85 10.89
C PRO A 125 -13.91 -15.15 10.80
N GLU A 126 -13.52 -15.51 9.59
CA GLU A 126 -12.63 -16.64 9.32
C GLU A 126 -11.23 -16.15 8.92
N ASP A 127 -10.25 -17.04 9.02
CA ASP A 127 -8.94 -16.80 8.43
C ASP A 127 -9.09 -16.68 6.91
N TYR A 128 -8.46 -15.68 6.30
CA TYR A 128 -8.45 -15.52 4.86
C TYR A 128 -7.04 -15.30 4.33
N ARG A 129 -6.84 -15.64 3.05
CA ARG A 129 -5.58 -15.42 2.34
C ARG A 129 -5.70 -14.21 1.44
N PHE A 130 -4.62 -13.46 1.34
CA PHE A 130 -4.47 -12.40 0.35
C PHE A 130 -3.18 -12.67 -0.44
N GLY A 131 -3.28 -12.78 -1.75
CA GLY A 131 -2.16 -13.10 -2.63
C GLY A 131 -1.23 -11.91 -2.85
N THR A 132 0.05 -12.20 -3.10
CA THR A 132 0.98 -11.19 -3.64
C THR A 132 0.58 -10.75 -5.04
N ASN A 133 -0.09 -11.61 -5.80
CA ASN A 133 -0.66 -11.26 -7.09
C ASN A 133 -1.83 -10.28 -6.93
N ASP A 134 -2.75 -10.52 -5.99
CA ASP A 134 -3.85 -9.61 -5.66
C ASP A 134 -3.33 -8.20 -5.32
N LEU A 135 -2.36 -8.09 -4.40
CA LEU A 135 -1.73 -6.80 -4.07
C LEU A 135 -1.12 -6.13 -5.30
N ARG A 136 -0.35 -6.87 -6.10
CA ARG A 136 0.31 -6.33 -7.29
C ARG A 136 -0.71 -5.88 -8.33
N PHE A 137 -1.77 -6.65 -8.55
CA PHE A 137 -2.84 -6.32 -9.46
C PHE A 137 -3.53 -5.03 -9.00
N TYR A 138 -4.02 -4.96 -7.76
CA TYR A 138 -4.71 -3.78 -7.27
C TYR A 138 -3.81 -2.54 -7.25
N VAL A 139 -2.59 -2.64 -6.75
CA VAL A 139 -1.69 -1.48 -6.70
C VAL A 139 -1.25 -1.07 -8.11
N THR A 140 -0.76 -2.00 -8.94
CA THR A 140 -0.18 -1.65 -10.24
C THR A 140 -1.25 -1.22 -11.24
N GLN A 141 -2.34 -1.99 -11.37
CA GLN A 141 -3.40 -1.67 -12.34
C GLN A 141 -4.07 -0.35 -11.96
N TYR A 142 -4.51 -0.21 -10.71
CA TYR A 142 -5.29 0.97 -10.34
C TYR A 142 -4.45 2.24 -10.25
N TYR A 143 -3.23 2.21 -9.71
CA TYR A 143 -2.43 3.43 -9.62
C TYR A 143 -1.77 3.83 -10.94
N THR A 144 -1.50 2.88 -11.84
CA THR A 144 -0.99 3.24 -13.18
C THR A 144 -2.12 3.80 -14.06
N GLN A 145 -3.32 3.21 -14.00
CA GLN A 145 -4.44 3.62 -14.84
C GLN A 145 -5.17 4.88 -14.34
N HIS A 146 -5.09 5.19 -13.04
CA HIS A 146 -5.78 6.32 -12.42
C HIS A 146 -4.82 7.38 -11.85
N ALA A 147 -3.56 7.41 -12.32
CA ALA A 147 -2.57 8.41 -11.90
C ALA A 147 -3.02 9.85 -12.20
N ASP A 148 -3.87 10.04 -13.21
CA ASP A 148 -4.48 11.31 -13.58
C ASP A 148 -5.46 11.87 -12.52
N GLN A 149 -5.96 11.02 -11.63
CA GLN A 149 -6.84 11.40 -10.51
C GLN A 149 -6.06 11.84 -9.26
N ALA A 150 -4.73 11.69 -9.26
CA ALA A 150 -3.90 12.06 -8.13
C ALA A 150 -3.77 13.58 -7.99
N VAL A 151 -3.85 14.08 -6.75
CA VAL A 151 -3.56 15.48 -6.42
C VAL A 151 -2.22 15.54 -5.70
N ASP A 152 -1.28 16.33 -6.21
CA ASP A 152 0.11 16.40 -5.73
C ASP A 152 0.80 15.02 -5.65
N GLY A 153 0.46 14.13 -6.59
CA GLY A 153 0.96 12.76 -6.63
C GLY A 153 0.42 11.86 -5.52
N ARG A 154 -0.68 12.24 -4.85
CA ARG A 154 -1.33 11.48 -3.78
C ARG A 154 -2.68 10.93 -4.21
N LEU A 155 -2.95 9.69 -3.82
CA LEU A 155 -4.19 8.99 -4.15
C LEU A 155 -4.45 7.87 -3.14
N GLN A 156 -5.66 7.79 -2.63
CA GLN A 156 -6.15 6.66 -1.83
C GLN A 156 -7.15 5.85 -2.65
N ALA A 157 -7.08 4.53 -2.54
CA ALA A 157 -8.06 3.62 -3.13
C ALA A 157 -8.56 2.64 -2.07
N ALA A 158 -9.83 2.28 -2.15
CA ALA A 158 -10.43 1.23 -1.34
C ALA A 158 -11.50 0.48 -2.14
N ALA A 159 -11.66 -0.81 -1.87
CA ALA A 159 -12.73 -1.60 -2.45
C ALA A 159 -13.08 -2.77 -1.52
N GLU A 160 -14.27 -3.32 -1.72
CA GLU A 160 -14.59 -4.67 -1.29
C GLU A 160 -14.22 -5.67 -2.38
N VAL A 161 -13.81 -6.87 -1.98
CA VAL A 161 -13.50 -7.98 -2.85
C VAL A 161 -13.93 -9.31 -2.23
N GLN A 162 -14.27 -10.27 -3.08
CA GLN A 162 -14.53 -11.64 -2.68
C GLN A 162 -13.22 -12.42 -2.58
N CYS A 163 -12.93 -13.00 -1.41
CA CYS A 163 -11.76 -13.84 -1.18
C CYS A 163 -12.14 -15.25 -0.74
N TYR A 164 -11.34 -16.24 -1.10
CA TYR A 164 -11.53 -17.62 -0.69
C TYR A 164 -10.90 -17.90 0.69
N THR A 165 -11.68 -18.42 1.65
CA THR A 165 -11.21 -18.75 3.01
C THR A 165 -10.72 -20.19 3.16
N GLY A 166 -10.86 -21.03 2.11
CA GLY A 166 -10.59 -22.46 2.17
C GLY A 166 -11.85 -23.32 2.34
N SER A 167 -12.91 -22.75 2.89
CA SER A 167 -14.23 -23.36 3.06
C SER A 167 -15.27 -22.64 2.20
N GLU A 168 -15.21 -21.31 2.13
CA GLU A 168 -16.24 -20.47 1.51
C GLU A 168 -15.64 -19.24 0.82
N ILE A 169 -16.51 -18.43 0.19
CA ILE A 169 -16.19 -17.07 -0.26
C ILE A 169 -16.57 -16.11 0.85
N ALA A 170 -15.64 -15.27 1.28
CA ALA A 170 -15.86 -14.16 2.21
C ALA A 170 -15.69 -12.81 1.51
N PHE A 171 -16.34 -11.77 2.03
CA PHE A 171 -16.12 -10.40 1.60
C PHE A 171 -14.98 -9.79 2.43
N VAL A 172 -13.98 -9.22 1.77
CA VAL A 172 -12.83 -8.57 2.39
C VAL A 172 -12.76 -7.17 1.82
N GLU A 173 -12.59 -6.17 2.67
CA GLU A 173 -12.26 -4.83 2.20
C GLU A 173 -10.75 -4.66 2.18
N TRP A 174 -10.24 -4.08 1.10
CA TRP A 174 -8.85 -3.62 1.01
C TRP A 174 -8.80 -2.11 0.82
N ARG A 175 -7.70 -1.51 1.27
CA ARG A 175 -7.40 -0.11 0.98
C ARG A 175 -5.91 0.13 0.90
N VAL A 176 -5.55 1.22 0.23
CA VAL A 176 -4.24 1.85 0.33
C VAL A 176 -4.39 3.16 1.08
N ALA A 177 -3.80 3.22 2.27
CA ALA A 177 -3.93 4.35 3.19
C ALA A 177 -2.56 4.91 3.56
N SER A 178 -2.56 6.06 4.23
CA SER A 178 -1.35 6.61 4.86
C SER A 178 -0.75 5.58 5.82
N ALA A 179 0.53 5.29 5.68
CA ALA A 179 1.26 4.52 6.69
C ALA A 179 1.29 5.31 8.00
N SER A 180 0.77 4.73 9.08
CA SER A 180 0.92 5.29 10.43
C SER A 180 2.40 5.23 10.82
N SER A 181 2.97 6.36 11.21
CA SER A 181 4.32 6.43 11.79
C SER A 181 4.31 6.07 13.27
#